data_AF-A0AAE9W8G6-F1
#
_entry.id   AF-A0AAE9W8G6-F1
#
_cell.length_a   1.000
_cell.length_b   1.000
_cell.length_c   1.000
_cell.angle_alpha   90.00
_cell.angle_beta   90.00
_cell.angle_gamma   90.00
#
_symmetry.space_group_name_H-M   'P 1'
#
loop_
_entity.id
_entity.type
_entity.pdbx_description
1 polymer ?
#
loop_
_entity_poly.entity_id
_entity_poly.type
_entity_poly.pdbx_seq_one_letter_code
_entity_poly.pdbx_strand_id
1 'polypeptide(L)'
;MASNELANKLEDTTQSLYDLALVIYNLEDTTPPDTIPENISTLVSHLRALPKIANKANEPISQDVLDYVEQGRNPDVYARQFSELVQKDNQYVHGKFLAMEEFQQTLAEEIASAYPNLRKDVDEILAQGSKQGDAS
;
A
#
# COMPACT_ATOMS: atom_id res chain seq x y z
N MET A 1 1.12 14.05 13.53
CA MET A 1 0.71 15.46 13.75
C MET A 1 0.40 16.17 12.43
N ALA A 2 1.32 16.22 11.47
CA ALA A 2 1.08 16.87 10.18
C ALA A 2 -0.08 16.25 9.37
N SER A 3 -0.26 14.92 9.40
CA SER A 3 -1.39 14.24 8.72
C SER A 3 -2.76 14.62 9.30
N ASN A 4 -2.90 14.70 10.64
CA ASN A 4 -4.14 15.18 11.28
C ASN A 4 -4.40 16.66 10.98
N GLU A 5 -3.36 17.50 10.96
CA GLU A 5 -3.47 18.92 10.58
C GLU A 5 -3.96 19.05 9.13
N LEU A 6 -3.48 18.20 8.23
CA LEU A 6 -3.93 18.14 6.84
C LEU A 6 -5.40 17.69 6.74
N ALA A 7 -5.78 16.62 7.44
CA ALA A 7 -7.15 16.10 7.43
C ALA A 7 -8.16 17.14 7.93
N ASN A 8 -7.87 17.80 9.07
CA ASN A 8 -8.69 18.88 9.58
C ASN A 8 -8.80 20.04 8.58
N LYS A 9 -7.70 20.36 7.88
CA LYS A 9 -7.75 21.45 6.89
C LYS A 9 -8.55 21.08 5.63
N LEU A 10 -8.55 19.81 5.24
CA LEU A 10 -9.44 19.30 4.19
C LEU A 10 -10.91 19.40 4.62
N GLU A 11 -11.23 19.05 5.86
CA GLU A 11 -12.57 19.19 6.43
C GLU A 11 -13.04 20.65 6.38
N ASP A 12 -12.24 21.59 6.90
CA ASP A 12 -12.51 23.04 6.82
C ASP A 12 -12.78 23.51 5.38
N THR A 13 -11.99 23.01 4.42
CA THR A 13 -12.09 23.40 3.01
C THR A 13 -13.39 22.88 2.40
N THR A 14 -13.75 21.64 2.72
CA THR A 14 -14.99 21.00 2.25
C THR A 14 -16.21 21.67 2.85
N GLN A 15 -16.15 22.05 4.13
CA GLN A 15 -17.19 22.83 4.78
C GLN A 15 -17.33 24.22 4.14
N SER A 16 -16.21 24.92 3.87
CA SER A 16 -16.23 26.23 3.20
C SER A 16 -16.86 26.18 1.81
N LEU A 17 -16.65 25.07 1.07
CA LEU A 17 -17.32 24.84 -0.22
C LEU A 17 -18.82 24.65 -0.07
N TYR A 18 -19.23 23.87 0.94
CA TYR A 18 -20.65 23.64 1.24
C TYR A 18 -21.36 24.92 1.68
N ASP A 19 -20.74 25.68 2.58
CA ASP A 19 -21.28 26.94 3.08
C ASP A 19 -21.46 27.96 1.95
N LEU A 20 -20.46 28.09 1.07
CA LEU A 20 -20.56 28.95 -0.11
C LEU A 20 -21.69 28.51 -1.05
N ALA A 21 -21.84 27.20 -1.30
CA ALA A 21 -22.93 26.69 -2.12
C ALA A 21 -24.30 26.99 -1.49
N LEU A 22 -24.42 26.89 -0.17
CA LEU A 22 -25.64 27.18 0.57
C LEU A 22 -25.99 28.67 0.56
N VAL A 23 -25.00 29.56 0.70
CA VAL A 23 -25.19 31.01 0.61
C VAL A 23 -25.65 31.41 -0.80
N ILE A 24 -25.06 30.82 -1.85
CA ILE A 24 -25.48 31.09 -3.23
C ILE A 24 -26.89 30.56 -3.50
N TYR A 25 -27.22 29.38 -2.98
CA TYR A 25 -28.54 28.78 -3.15
C TYR A 25 -29.65 29.58 -2.44
N ASN A 26 -29.39 30.11 -1.25
CA ASN A 26 -30.33 30.90 -0.45
C ASN A 26 -30.11 32.41 -0.59
N LEU A 27 -29.65 32.88 -1.76
CA LEU A 27 -29.36 34.29 -1.95
C LEU A 27 -30.66 35.11 -1.96
N GLU A 28 -30.79 35.98 -0.96
CA GLU A 28 -31.90 36.92 -0.81
C GLU A 28 -31.39 38.36 -0.83
N ASP A 29 -32.26 39.33 -1.15
CA ASP A 29 -31.94 40.78 -1.12
C ASP A 29 -31.54 41.27 0.30
N THR A 30 -31.88 40.50 1.33
CA THR A 30 -31.52 40.72 2.74
C THR A 30 -30.10 40.24 3.07
N THR A 31 -29.48 39.45 2.19
CA THR A 31 -28.14 38.89 2.40
C THR A 31 -27.10 40.01 2.31
N PRO A 32 -26.19 40.15 3.28
CA PRO A 32 -25.16 41.15 3.21
C PRO A 32 -24.30 40.96 1.95
N PRO A 33 -24.02 42.03 1.17
CA PRO A 33 -23.28 41.92 -0.08
C PRO A 33 -21.84 41.40 0.12
N ASP A 34 -21.29 41.56 1.32
CA ASP A 34 -19.94 41.12 1.68
C ASP A 34 -19.84 39.63 2.02
N THR A 35 -20.96 38.93 2.26
CA THR A 35 -20.98 37.52 2.68
C THR A 35 -20.36 36.58 1.63
N ILE A 36 -20.66 36.77 0.34
CA ILE A 36 -20.07 35.95 -0.73
C ILE A 36 -18.56 36.22 -0.88
N PRO A 37 -18.10 37.48 -1.00
CA PRO A 37 -16.66 37.80 -1.01
C PRO A 37 -15.90 37.23 0.19
N GLU A 38 -16.46 37.27 1.40
CA GLU A 38 -15.82 36.75 2.62
C GLU A 38 -15.67 35.22 2.59
N ASN A 39 -16.71 34.50 2.16
CA ASN A 39 -16.65 33.04 2.00
C ASN A 39 -15.65 32.63 0.92
N ILE A 40 -15.61 33.34 -0.22
CA ILE A 40 -14.62 33.09 -1.28
C ILE A 40 -13.20 33.35 -0.76
N SER A 41 -12.99 34.45 -0.02
CA SER A 41 -11.68 34.77 0.57
C SER A 41 -11.21 33.68 1.53
N THR A 42 -12.12 33.18 2.37
CA THR A 42 -11.87 32.07 3.30
C THR A 42 -11.49 30.80 2.55
N LEU A 43 -12.26 30.41 1.52
CA LEU A 43 -11.96 29.26 0.68
C LEU A 43 -10.58 29.38 0.00
N VAL A 44 -10.27 30.53 -0.59
CA VAL A 44 -8.97 30.79 -1.22
C VAL A 44 -7.83 30.70 -0.20
N SER A 45 -8.04 31.20 1.02
CA SER A 45 -7.07 31.07 2.11
C SER A 45 -6.82 29.60 2.47
N HIS A 46 -7.87 28.78 2.56
CA HIS A 46 -7.78 27.35 2.83
C HIS A 46 -7.02 26.60 1.71
N LEU A 47 -7.38 26.84 0.45
CA LEU A 47 -6.70 26.23 -0.71
C LEU A 47 -5.22 26.61 -0.80
N ARG A 48 -4.84 27.84 -0.38
CA ARG A 48 -3.44 28.28 -0.31
C ARG A 48 -2.66 27.64 0.84
N ALA A 49 -3.33 27.26 1.92
CA ALA A 49 -2.70 26.61 3.07
C ALA A 49 -2.46 25.11 2.83
N LEU A 50 -3.35 24.44 2.10
CA LEU A 50 -3.30 22.99 1.87
C LEU A 50 -1.94 22.48 1.35
N PRO A 51 -1.33 23.04 0.29
CA PRO A 51 -0.03 22.56 -0.19
C PRO A 51 1.09 22.71 0.86
N LYS A 52 1.04 23.76 1.68
CA LYS A 52 2.05 24.01 2.72
C LYS A 52 2.00 22.97 3.83
N ILE A 53 0.80 22.47 4.15
CA ILE A 53 0.58 21.43 5.15
C ILE A 53 0.87 20.05 4.53
N ALA A 54 0.45 19.80 3.29
CA ALA A 54 0.70 18.56 2.58
C ALA A 54 2.20 18.25 2.45
N ASN A 55 3.01 19.26 2.14
CA ASN A 55 4.48 19.11 2.08
C ASN A 55 5.12 18.70 3.42
N LYS A 56 4.45 18.92 4.56
CA LYS A 56 4.94 18.47 5.88
C LYS A 56 4.60 17.01 6.17
N ALA A 57 3.56 16.45 5.55
CA ALA A 57 3.14 15.08 5.78
C ALA A 57 4.05 14.07 5.06
N ASN A 58 4.47 14.38 3.82
CA ASN A 58 5.45 13.63 3.01
C ASN A 58 5.32 12.09 3.07
N GLU A 59 4.09 11.58 2.94
CA GLU A 59 3.80 10.14 2.89
C GLU A 59 3.67 9.70 1.43
N PRO A 60 4.44 8.69 0.97
CA PRO A 60 4.29 8.15 -0.37
C PRO A 60 2.99 7.35 -0.48
N ILE A 61 2.26 7.57 -1.57
CA ILE A 61 1.01 6.86 -1.87
C ILE A 61 1.23 5.98 -3.10
N SER A 62 0.89 4.70 -3.01
CA SER A 62 0.94 3.79 -4.16
C SER A 62 -0.06 4.21 -5.22
N GLN A 63 0.29 4.07 -6.50
CA GLN A 63 -0.62 4.34 -7.61
C GLN A 63 -1.89 3.48 -7.53
N ASP A 64 -1.77 2.22 -7.10
CA ASP A 64 -2.94 1.34 -6.93
C ASP A 64 -3.93 1.87 -5.86
N VAL A 65 -3.42 2.50 -4.80
CA VAL A 65 -4.27 3.10 -3.76
C VAL A 65 -4.98 4.34 -4.32
N LEU A 66 -4.28 5.13 -5.14
CA LEU A 66 -4.88 6.28 -5.83
C LEU A 66 -6.01 5.83 -6.77
N ASP A 67 -5.79 4.79 -7.57
CA ASP A 67 -6.79 4.22 -8.47
C ASP A 67 -8.04 3.72 -7.71
N TYR A 68 -7.86 3.17 -6.50
CA TYR A 68 -8.99 2.77 -5.65
C TYR A 68 -9.83 3.99 -5.24
N VAL A 69 -9.19 5.08 -4.83
CA VAL A 69 -9.87 6.31 -4.44
C VAL A 69 -10.59 6.95 -5.64
N GLU A 70 -9.95 6.99 -6.81
CA GLU A 70 -10.56 7.52 -8.05
C GLU A 70 -11.82 6.75 -8.47
N GLN A 71 -11.85 5.44 -8.22
CA GLN A 71 -13.01 4.58 -8.49
C GLN A 71 -14.07 4.60 -7.38
N GLY A 72 -13.86 5.38 -6.31
CA GLY A 72 -14.75 5.40 -5.14
C GLY A 72 -14.73 4.10 -4.31
N ARG A 73 -13.67 3.30 -4.43
CA ARG A 73 -13.48 2.07 -3.66
C ARG A 73 -12.78 2.39 -2.33
N ASN A 74 -13.09 1.62 -1.30
CA ASN A 74 -12.41 1.78 -0.01
C ASN A 74 -10.92 1.36 -0.12
N PRO A 75 -9.94 2.25 0.12
CA PRO A 75 -8.51 1.92 0.05
C PRO A 75 -8.07 0.86 1.08
N ASP A 76 -8.80 0.65 2.17
CA ASP A 76 -8.50 -0.42 3.14
C ASP A 76 -8.59 -1.82 2.52
N VAL A 77 -9.40 -1.96 1.46
CA VAL A 77 -9.50 -3.21 0.69
C VAL A 77 -8.18 -3.52 0.01
N TYR A 78 -7.47 -2.51 -0.52
CA TYR A 78 -6.15 -2.70 -1.12
C TYR A 78 -5.15 -3.16 -0.05
N ALA A 79 -5.11 -2.50 1.11
CA ALA A 79 -4.21 -2.89 2.20
C ALA A 79 -4.43 -4.35 2.65
N ARG A 80 -5.69 -4.75 2.76
CA ARG A 80 -6.07 -6.14 3.05
C ARG A 80 -5.64 -7.10 1.95
N GLN A 81 -5.93 -6.79 0.68
CA GLN A 81 -5.56 -7.65 -0.44
C GLN A 81 -4.05 -7.80 -0.57
N PHE A 82 -3.30 -6.74 -0.31
CA PHE A 82 -1.85 -6.76 -0.32
C PHE A 82 -1.29 -7.69 0.75
N SER A 83 -1.80 -7.63 1.99
CA SER A 83 -1.35 -8.53 3.05
C SER A 83 -1.72 -10.00 2.78
N GLU A 84 -2.92 -10.24 2.27
CA GLU A 84 -3.38 -11.57 1.83
C GLU A 84 -2.50 -12.11 0.68
N LEU A 85 -2.14 -11.26 -0.29
CA LEU A 85 -1.25 -11.63 -1.40
C LEU A 85 0.15 -11.99 -0.90
N VAL A 86 0.74 -11.16 -0.05
CA VAL A 86 2.07 -11.42 0.53
C VAL A 86 2.09 -12.76 1.27
N GLN A 87 1.06 -13.05 2.06
CA GLN A 87 0.95 -14.34 2.75
C GLN A 87 0.85 -15.50 1.77
N LYS A 88 -0.03 -15.39 0.77
CA LYS A 88 -0.26 -16.42 -0.23
C LYS A 88 1.00 -16.70 -1.04
N ASP A 89 1.67 -15.66 -1.51
CA ASP A 89 2.87 -15.79 -2.33
C ASP A 89 4.04 -16.37 -1.52
N ASN A 90 4.19 -15.98 -0.25
CA ASN A 90 5.18 -16.58 0.64
C ASN A 90 4.94 -18.09 0.81
N GLN A 91 3.70 -18.50 1.11
CA GLN A 91 3.36 -19.92 1.24
C GLN A 91 3.55 -20.67 -0.07
N TYR A 92 3.19 -20.06 -1.20
CA TYR A 92 3.34 -20.67 -2.53
C TYR A 92 4.81 -20.88 -2.90
N VAL A 93 5.66 -19.87 -2.70
CA VAL A 93 7.10 -19.96 -2.96
C VAL A 93 7.74 -20.97 -2.01
N HIS A 94 7.38 -20.94 -0.73
CA HIS A 94 7.88 -21.92 0.24
C HIS A 94 7.49 -23.36 -0.14
N GLY A 95 6.24 -23.58 -0.55
CA GLY A 95 5.79 -24.90 -1.03
C GLY A 95 6.54 -25.37 -2.28
N LYS A 96 6.90 -24.46 -3.20
CA LYS A 96 7.77 -24.80 -4.34
C LYS A 96 9.17 -25.23 -3.91
N PHE A 97 9.75 -24.55 -2.91
CA PHE A 97 11.05 -24.95 -2.36
C PHE A 97 10.99 -26.35 -1.77
N LEU A 98 9.99 -26.63 -0.92
CA LEU A 98 9.80 -27.96 -0.32
C LEU A 98 9.60 -29.06 -1.38
N ALA A 99 8.78 -28.80 -2.41
CA ALA A 99 8.56 -29.77 -3.48
C ALA A 99 9.83 -30.03 -4.30
N MET A 100 10.66 -29.01 -4.51
CA MET A 100 11.94 -29.17 -5.21
C MET A 100 12.97 -29.92 -4.35
N GLU A 101 12.99 -29.67 -3.03
CA GLU A 101 13.83 -30.41 -2.08
C GLU A 101 13.44 -31.89 -2.04
N GLU A 102 12.14 -32.19 -1.94
CA GLU A 102 11.62 -33.56 -1.99
C GLU A 102 11.95 -34.25 -3.32
N PHE A 103 11.79 -33.54 -4.44
CA PHE A 103 12.18 -34.06 -5.75
C PHE A 103 13.68 -34.34 -5.84
N GLN A 104 14.52 -33.42 -5.36
CA GLN A 104 15.98 -33.57 -5.35
C GLN A 104 16.39 -34.78 -4.50
N GLN A 105 15.81 -34.94 -3.31
CA GLN A 105 16.10 -36.06 -2.43
C GLN A 105 15.68 -37.39 -3.05
N THR A 106 14.46 -37.47 -3.59
CA THR A 106 13.96 -38.68 -4.24
C THR A 106 14.83 -39.06 -5.45
N LEU A 107 15.20 -38.08 -6.28
CA LEU A 107 16.07 -38.31 -7.43
C LEU A 107 17.47 -38.79 -7.00
N ALA A 108 18.03 -38.21 -5.94
CA ALA A 108 19.32 -38.62 -5.40
C ALA A 108 19.30 -40.07 -4.89
N GLU A 109 18.24 -40.46 -4.17
CA GLU A 109 18.03 -41.83 -3.69
C GLU A 109 17.92 -42.83 -4.85
N GLU A 110 17.14 -42.51 -5.88
CA GLU A 110 17.00 -43.35 -7.07
C GLU A 110 18.30 -43.48 -7.87
N ILE A 111 19.07 -42.39 -8.03
CA ILE A 111 20.39 -42.45 -8.68
C ILE A 111 21.35 -43.31 -7.86
N ALA A 112 21.40 -43.15 -6.54
CA ALA A 112 22.28 -43.93 -5.67
C ALA A 112 21.90 -45.43 -5.66
N SER A 113 20.62 -45.76 -5.81
CA SER A 113 20.10 -47.12 -5.94
C SER A 113 20.46 -47.75 -7.29
N ALA A 114 20.22 -47.03 -8.39
CA ALA A 114 20.48 -47.51 -9.75
C ALA A 114 21.98 -47.55 -10.11
N TYR A 115 22.78 -46.63 -9.56
CA TYR A 115 24.21 -46.47 -9.83
C TYR A 115 25.01 -46.32 -8.52
N PRO A 116 25.28 -47.42 -7.80
CA PRO A 116 25.95 -47.37 -6.49
C PRO A 116 27.34 -46.71 -6.50
N ASN A 117 28.02 -46.73 -7.64
CA ASN A 117 29.33 -46.08 -7.84
C ASN A 117 29.26 -44.55 -7.84
N LEU A 118 28.10 -43.94 -8.09
CA LEU A 118 27.90 -42.49 -8.12
C LEU A 118 27.42 -41.92 -6.78
N ARG A 119 27.15 -42.77 -5.78
CA ARG A 119 26.57 -42.35 -4.50
C ARG A 119 27.37 -41.25 -3.81
N LYS A 120 28.71 -41.36 -3.82
CA LYS A 120 29.59 -40.37 -3.21
C LYS A 120 29.47 -39.00 -3.89
N ASP A 121 29.41 -38.98 -5.21
CA ASP A 121 29.28 -37.73 -5.97
C ASP A 121 27.92 -37.06 -5.73
N VAL A 122 26.85 -37.86 -5.63
CA VAL A 122 25.50 -37.38 -5.28
C VAL A 122 25.46 -36.77 -3.88
N ASP A 123 26.05 -37.44 -2.88
CA ASP A 123 26.13 -36.94 -1.51
C ASP A 123 26.93 -35.61 -1.43
N GLU A 124 28.02 -35.49 -2.20
CA GLU A 124 28.79 -34.25 -2.30
C GLU A 124 27.99 -33.11 -2.94
N ILE A 125 27.19 -33.38 -3.98
CA ILE A 125 26.33 -32.37 -4.61
C ILE A 125 25.24 -31.87 -3.66
N LEU A 126 24.60 -32.77 -2.90
CA LEU A 126 23.61 -32.39 -1.89
C LEU A 126 24.23 -31.52 -0.79
N ALA A 127 25.43 -31.89 -0.32
CA ALA A 127 26.16 -31.13 0.69
C ALA A 127 26.53 -29.71 0.21
N GLN A 128 26.92 -29.53 -1.06
CA GLN A 128 27.23 -28.21 -1.64
C GLN A 128 26.02 -27.27 -1.69
N GLY A 129 24.81 -27.81 -1.86
CA GLY A 129 23.57 -27.04 -1.89
C GLY A 129 23.10 -26.55 -0.52
N SER A 130 23.51 -27.23 0.56
CA SER A 130 23.23 -26.79 1.92
C SER A 130 24.19 -25.66 2.31
N LYS A 131 23.67 -24.44 2.54
CA LYS A 131 24.50 -23.35 3.07
C LYS A 131 25.00 -23.73 4.46
N GLN A 132 26.32 -23.69 4.63
CA GLN A 132 26.97 -23.72 5.93
C GLN A 132 26.77 -22.37 6.64
N GLY A 133 25.81 -22.30 7.58
CA GLY A 133 25.73 -21.25 8.60
C GLY A 133 24.45 -20.42 8.62
N ASP A 134 23.52 -20.81 9.49
CA ASP A 134 22.73 -19.89 10.32
C ASP A 134 23.02 -20.26 11.79
N ALA A 135 24.22 -19.90 12.23
CA ALA A 135 24.57 -19.77 13.64
C ALA A 135 24.97 -18.32 13.87
N SER A 136 23.98 -17.47 14.15
CA SER A 136 24.08 -16.19 14.87
C SER A 136 22.68 -15.70 15.22
#